data_AF-A0A9N7NDX8-F1
#
_entry.id   AF-A0A9N7NDX8-F1
#
_cell.length_a   1.000
_cell.length_b   1.000
_cell.length_c   1.000
_cell.angle_alpha   90.00
_cell.angle_beta   90.00
_cell.angle_gamma   90.00
#
_symmetry.space_group_name_H-M   'P 1'
#
loop_
_entity.id
_entity.type
_entity.pdbx_description
1 polymer ?
#
loop_
_entity_poly.entity_id
_entity_poly.type
_entity_poly.pdbx_seq_one_letter_code
_entity_poly.pdbx_strand_id
1 'polypeptide(L)'
;NWTDSFVQWSPLGTYLATVHRQGAAIWGGATTFNRLMRYAHPQVKLIDFSPGERFLVTYSSHEPSNPRDTHRVMITIFDVRTGKVMRDFKGSADEYSSAVGTGGVSGVSWPVF
;
A
#
# COMPACT_ATOMS: atom_id res chain seq x y z
N ASN A 1 1.50 -10.36 17.80
CA ASN A 1 2.35 -10.68 16.63
C ASN A 1 2.99 -9.41 16.09
N TRP A 2 4.19 -9.50 15.53
CA TRP A 2 4.92 -8.32 15.01
C TRP A 2 4.42 -7.90 13.61
N THR A 3 3.80 -8.82 12.86
CA THR A 3 3.08 -8.61 11.59
C THR A 3 1.97 -9.67 11.46
N ASP A 4 0.90 -9.37 10.72
CA ASP A 4 -0.13 -10.36 10.32
C ASP A 4 0.10 -10.89 8.91
N SER A 5 0.97 -10.23 8.13
CA SER A 5 1.19 -10.53 6.71
C SER A 5 2.68 -10.57 6.39
N PHE A 6 3.27 -9.47 5.92
CA PHE A 6 4.69 -9.42 5.54
C PHE A 6 5.41 -8.23 6.18
N VAL A 7 6.72 -8.17 5.93
CA VAL A 7 7.61 -7.08 6.32
C VAL A 7 8.44 -6.64 5.11
N GLN A 8 8.80 -5.36 5.03
CA GLN A 8 9.57 -4.82 3.90
C GLN A 8 10.46 -3.66 4.35
N TRP A 9 11.72 -3.67 3.93
CA TRP A 9 12.63 -2.54 4.11
C TRP A 9 12.30 -1.40 3.15
N SER A 10 12.45 -0.16 3.61
CA SER A 10 12.46 0.99 2.72
C SER A 10 13.75 1.03 1.87
N PRO A 11 13.74 1.72 0.71
CA PRO A 11 14.85 1.71 -0.24
C PRO A 11 16.20 2.17 0.30
N LEU A 12 16.23 3.04 1.31
CA LEU A 12 17.48 3.53 1.92
C LEU A 12 17.80 2.79 3.24
N GLY A 13 16.99 1.79 3.62
CA GLY A 13 17.16 1.02 4.85
C GLY A 13 16.84 1.80 6.13
N THR A 14 16.25 2.99 6.04
CA THR A 14 15.92 3.82 7.22
C THR A 14 14.74 3.24 8.01
N TYR A 15 13.81 2.58 7.32
CA TYR A 15 12.56 2.09 7.88
C TYR A 15 12.33 0.62 7.55
N LEU A 16 11.77 -0.12 8.49
CA LEU A 16 11.13 -1.40 8.22
C LEU A 16 9.62 -1.22 8.36
N ALA A 17 8.86 -1.66 7.37
CA ALA A 17 7.41 -1.72 7.44
C ALA A 17 6.93 -3.10 7.91
N THR A 18 5.88 -3.14 8.72
CA THR A 18 5.12 -4.35 9.04
C THR A 18 3.65 -4.14 8.68
N VAL A 19 3.02 -5.16 8.08
CA VAL A 19 1.64 -5.10 7.58
C VAL A 19 0.69 -5.91 8.46
N HIS A 20 -0.40 -5.27 8.87
CA HIS A 20 -1.40 -5.78 9.80
C HIS A 20 -2.78 -5.69 9.16
N ARG A 21 -3.76 -6.40 9.72
CA ARG A 21 -5.15 -6.31 9.23
C ARG A 21 -5.69 -4.88 9.22
N GLN A 22 -5.26 -4.03 10.17
CA GLN A 22 -5.71 -2.63 10.29
C GLN A 22 -4.90 -1.65 9.41
N GLY A 23 -3.79 -2.10 8.82
CA GLY A 23 -2.91 -1.29 7.96
C GLY A 23 -1.44 -1.52 8.22
N ALA A 24 -0.61 -0.52 7.94
CA ALA A 24 0.84 -0.64 8.04
C ALA A 24 1.38 0.09 9.28
N ALA A 25 2.53 -0.37 9.78
CA ALA A 25 3.33 0.37 10.74
C ALA A 25 4.77 0.42 10.26
N ILE A 26 5.47 1.53 10.52
CA ILE A 26 6.91 1.63 10.25
C ILE A 26 7.70 1.72 11.54
N TRP A 27 8.87 1.15 11.49
CA TRP A 27 9.83 1.01 12.58
C TRP A 27 11.16 1.59 12.12
N GLY A 28 11.92 2.18 13.04
CA GLY A 28 13.20 2.76 12.71
C GLY A 28 13.92 3.32 13.94
N GLY A 29 15.11 3.87 13.72
CA GLY A 29 16.00 4.38 14.76
C GLY A 29 17.22 3.47 14.95
N ALA A 30 18.38 4.11 15.12
CA ALA A 30 19.69 3.47 14.99
C ALA A 30 19.96 2.32 15.98
N THR A 31 19.39 2.37 17.18
CA THR A 31 19.73 1.43 18.27
C THR A 31 18.56 0.66 18.84
N THR A 32 17.36 1.26 18.82
CA THR A 32 16.16 0.70 19.49
C THR A 32 15.10 0.22 18.53
N PHE A 33 15.16 0.67 17.27
CA PHE A 33 14.25 0.28 16.20
C PHE A 33 12.77 0.34 16.61
N ASN A 34 12.37 1.46 17.21
CA ASN A 34 11.05 1.68 17.76
C ASN A 34 10.00 1.88 16.65
N ARG A 35 8.73 1.63 17.00
CA ARG A 35 7.60 1.97 16.12
C ARG A 35 7.51 3.49 15.98
N LEU A 36 7.66 4.00 14.77
CA LEU A 36 7.63 5.43 14.48
C LEU A 36 6.22 5.87 14.09
N MET A 37 5.58 5.17 13.15
CA MET A 37 4.29 5.60 12.60
C MET A 37 3.34 4.43 12.32
N ARG A 38 2.05 4.74 12.24
CA ARG A 38 0.97 3.82 11.85
C ARG A 38 0.13 4.45 10.75
N TYR A 39 -0.20 3.66 9.74
CA TYR A 39 -0.99 4.07 8.59
C TYR A 39 -2.28 3.25 8.58
N ALA A 40 -3.40 3.91 8.86
CA ALA A 40 -4.70 3.27 8.88
C ALA A 40 -5.18 3.03 7.44
N HIS A 41 -5.08 1.79 7.00
CA HIS A 41 -5.62 1.32 5.72
C HIS A 41 -5.96 -0.17 5.91
N PRO A 42 -7.24 -0.53 6.09
CA PRO A 42 -7.60 -1.92 6.32
C PRO A 42 -7.20 -2.83 5.15
N GLN A 43 -6.82 -4.07 5.48
CA GLN A 43 -6.61 -5.15 4.49
C GLN A 43 -5.59 -4.80 3.39
N VAL A 44 -4.52 -4.10 3.77
CA VAL A 44 -3.38 -3.83 2.88
C VAL A 44 -2.82 -5.14 2.34
N LYS A 45 -2.71 -5.21 1.01
CA LYS A 45 -2.11 -6.32 0.28
C LYS A 45 -0.72 -6.00 -0.21
N LEU A 46 -0.46 -4.73 -0.55
CA LEU A 46 0.83 -4.27 -1.05
C LEU A 46 1.18 -2.90 -0.44
N ILE A 47 2.47 -2.66 -0.27
CA ILE A 47 3.01 -1.35 0.08
C ILE A 47 4.19 -1.03 -0.83
N ASP A 48 4.48 0.25 -1.00
CA ASP A 48 5.70 0.69 -1.67
C ASP A 48 6.19 2.02 -1.09
N PHE A 49 7.50 2.17 -0.99
CA PHE A 49 8.14 3.40 -0.53
C PHE A 49 8.67 4.16 -1.73
N SER A 50 8.44 5.47 -1.78
CA SER A 50 9.16 6.31 -2.74
C SER A 50 10.67 6.18 -2.54
N PRO A 51 11.52 6.28 -3.59
CA PRO A 51 12.97 6.12 -3.48
C PRO A 51 13.65 7.01 -2.43
N GLY A 52 13.13 8.23 -2.22
CA GLY A 52 13.61 9.16 -1.18
C GLY A 52 12.91 9.03 0.17
N GLU A 53 12.15 7.95 0.40
CA GLU A 53 11.42 7.64 1.65
C GLU A 53 10.49 8.74 2.13
N ARG A 54 10.02 9.61 1.22
CA ARG A 54 9.10 10.69 1.54
C ARG A 54 7.66 10.20 1.62
N PHE A 55 7.29 9.26 0.75
CA PHE A 55 5.94 8.74 0.64
C PHE A 55 5.89 7.23 0.83
N LEU A 56 4.82 6.77 1.48
CA LEU A 56 4.41 5.37 1.55
C LEU A 56 3.10 5.24 0.79
N VAL A 57 3.10 4.37 -0.21
CA VAL A 57 1.90 3.92 -0.90
C VAL A 57 1.42 2.64 -0.25
N THR A 58 0.11 2.51 -0.12
CA THR A 58 -0.54 1.29 0.36
C THR A 58 -1.69 0.95 -0.57
N TYR A 59 -1.86 -0.33 -0.87
CA TYR A 59 -2.89 -0.84 -1.76
C TYR A 59 -3.70 -1.94 -1.07
N SER A 60 -5.01 -1.88 -1.23
CA SER A 60 -5.93 -2.97 -0.89
C SER A 60 -6.88 -3.21 -2.05
N SER A 61 -7.35 -4.45 -2.15
CA SER A 61 -8.48 -4.81 -3.01
C SER A 61 -9.46 -5.67 -2.23
N HIS A 62 -10.73 -5.32 -2.35
CA HIS A 62 -11.82 -6.02 -1.66
C HIS A 62 -12.66 -6.77 -2.68
N GLU A 63 -12.91 -8.04 -2.38
CA GLU A 63 -13.85 -8.85 -3.14
C GLU A 63 -15.25 -8.22 -3.07
N PRO A 64 -15.98 -8.21 -4.19
CA PRO A 64 -17.34 -7.70 -4.21
C PRO A 64 -18.25 -8.62 -3.39
N SER A 65 -19.20 -8.04 -2.66
CA SER A 65 -20.22 -8.82 -1.95
C SER A 65 -21.23 -9.48 -2.90
N ASN A 66 -21.35 -8.97 -4.12
CA ASN A 66 -22.21 -9.48 -5.18
C ASN A 66 -21.32 -9.93 -6.36
N PRO A 67 -21.48 -11.15 -6.89
CA PRO A 67 -20.70 -11.64 -8.04
C PRO A 67 -20.81 -10.79 -9.32
N ARG A 68 -21.80 -9.91 -9.40
CA ARG A 68 -21.98 -8.98 -10.53
C ARG A 68 -21.16 -7.69 -10.42
N ASP A 69 -20.65 -7.38 -9.23
CA ASP A 69 -19.86 -6.17 -9.01
C ASP A 69 -18.37 -6.47 -9.23
N THR A 70 -17.61 -5.46 -9.58
CA THR A 70 -16.15 -5.53 -9.73
C THR A 70 -15.46 -5.37 -8.38
N HIS A 71 -14.23 -5.88 -8.26
CA HIS A 71 -13.40 -5.64 -7.09
C HIS A 71 -13.25 -4.14 -6.81
N ARG A 72 -13.34 -3.75 -5.54
CA ARG A 72 -13.05 -2.38 -5.12
C ARG A 72 -11.57 -2.25 -4.80
N VAL A 73 -10.92 -1.25 -5.39
CA VAL A 73 -9.52 -0.94 -5.16
C VAL A 73 -9.42 0.33 -4.32
N MET A 74 -8.49 0.32 -3.37
CA MET A 74 -8.10 1.51 -2.63
C MET A 74 -6.57 1.63 -2.64
N ILE A 75 -6.10 2.81 -3.06
CA ILE A 75 -4.69 3.21 -2.96
C ILE A 75 -4.63 4.44 -2.08
N THR A 76 -3.81 4.41 -1.03
CA THR A 76 -3.59 5.58 -0.17
C THR A 76 -2.11 5.93 -0.13
N ILE A 77 -1.81 7.20 -0.39
CA ILE A 77 -0.47 7.78 -0.32
C ILE A 77 -0.36 8.56 0.98
N PHE A 78 0.64 8.21 1.79
CA PHE A 78 0.96 8.87 3.03
C PHE A 78 2.31 9.57 2.95
N ASP A 79 2.45 10.68 3.66
CA ASP A 79 3.77 11.21 4.02
C ASP A 79 4.35 10.33 5.13
N VAL A 80 5.58 9.82 4.92
CA VAL A 80 6.20 8.79 5.78
C VAL A 80 6.51 9.32 7.18
N ARG A 81 6.91 10.58 7.28
CA ARG A 81 7.37 11.15 8.55
C ARG A 81 6.20 11.57 9.43
N THR A 82 5.17 12.13 8.81
CA THR A 82 4.02 12.70 9.53
C THR A 82 2.85 11.73 9.65
N GLY A 83 2.80 10.67 8.84
CA GLY A 83 1.64 9.78 8.74
C GLY A 83 0.43 10.39 8.04
N LYS A 84 0.56 11.63 7.53
CA LYS A 84 -0.56 12.36 6.91
C LYS A 84 -0.96 11.71 5.59
N VAL A 85 -2.25 11.52 5.38
CA VAL A 85 -2.81 11.16 4.07
C VAL A 85 -2.60 12.33 3.10
N MET A 86 -1.88 12.06 2.02
CA MET A 86 -1.60 13.03 0.95
C MET A 86 -2.65 12.93 -0.16
N ARG A 87 -2.99 11.69 -0.54
CA ARG A 87 -3.96 11.35 -1.57
C ARG A 87 -4.57 9.98 -1.29
N ASP A 88 -5.82 9.81 -1.70
CA ASP A 88 -6.50 8.53 -1.78
C ASP A 88 -7.17 8.36 -3.15
N PHE A 89 -7.12 7.13 -3.66
CA PHE A 89 -7.83 6.70 -4.86
C PHE A 89 -8.71 5.53 -4.46
N LYS A 90 -10.00 5.64 -4.77
CA LYS A 90 -11.03 4.65 -4.41
C LYS A 90 -11.95 4.47 -5.60
N GLY A 91 -12.22 3.23 -5.98
CA GLY A 91 -13.08 2.97 -7.14
C GLY A 91 -13.10 1.49 -7.51
N SER A 92 -13.71 1.20 -8.65
CA SER A 92 -13.69 -0.16 -9.21
C SER A 92 -12.33 -0.47 -9.82
N ALA A 93 -11.92 -1.74 -9.81
CA ALA A 93 -10.73 -2.16 -10.52
C ALA A 93 -10.77 -1.73 -12.01
N ASP A 94 -11.94 -1.81 -12.64
CA ASP A 94 -12.14 -1.47 -14.05
C ASP A 94 -11.91 0.02 -14.35
N GLU A 95 -12.29 0.93 -13.44
CA GLU A 95 -12.01 2.37 -13.53
C GLU A 95 -10.50 2.66 -13.59
N TYR A 96 -9.69 1.89 -12.87
CA TYR A 96 -8.24 2.07 -12.84
C TYR A 96 -7.51 1.21 -13.88
N SER A 97 -8.19 0.24 -14.49
CA SER A 97 -7.65 -0.63 -15.55
C SER A 97 -7.74 0.01 -16.93
N SER A 98 -8.58 1.04 -17.09
CA SER A 98 -8.94 1.63 -18.39
C SER A 98 -8.06 2.79 -18.87
N ALA A 99 -6.96 3.09 -18.17
CA ALA A 99 -6.00 4.14 -18.57
C ALA A 99 -4.94 3.70 -19.59
N VAL A 100 -5.03 2.49 -20.18
CA VAL A 100 -4.20 2.09 -21.33
C VAL A 100 -5.11 2.03 -22.56
N GLY A 101 -5.12 3.12 -23.31
CA GLY A 101 -5.79 3.20 -24.59
C GLY A 101 -5.30 2.13 -25.57
N THR A 102 -6.25 1.56 -26.32
CA THR A 102 -6.05 0.87 -27.61
C THR A 102 -4.91 -0.15 -27.67
N GLY A 103 -5.23 -1.42 -27.40
CA GLY A 103 -4.38 -2.56 -27.73
C GLY A 103 -4.31 -3.55 -26.60
N GLY A 104 -4.88 -4.73 -26.82
CA GLY A 104 -5.05 -5.76 -25.80
C GLY A 104 -3.78 -6.08 -25.02
N VAL A 105 -3.83 -5.82 -23.71
CA VAL A 105 -3.07 -6.52 -22.69
C VAL A 105 -3.98 -6.73 -21.49
N SER A 106 -4.69 -7.86 -21.48
CA SER A 106 -5.24 -8.42 -20.26
C SER A 106 -4.07 -8.79 -19.35
N GLY A 107 -3.89 -8.05 -18.26
CA GLY A 107 -2.86 -8.32 -17.27
C GLY A 107 -1.75 -7.28 -17.27
N VAL A 108 -2.02 -6.11 -16.71
CA VAL A 108 -0.95 -5.26 -16.17
C VAL A 108 -0.93 -5.49 -14.66
N SER A 109 -0.09 -6.43 -14.21
CA SER A 109 0.23 -6.59 -12.80
C SER A 109 1.28 -5.55 -12.39
N TRP A 110 0.90 -4.64 -11.51
CA TRP A 110 1.80 -3.66 -10.90
C TRP A 110 2.12 -4.03 -9.45
N PRO A 111 3.40 -3.92 -9.04
CA PRO A 111 4.54 -4.64 -9.60
C PRO A 111 4.75 -6.00 -8.90
N VAL A 112 5.43 -6.91 -9.61
CA VAL A 112 6.09 -8.10 -9.04
C VAL A 112 7.53 -7.67 -8.69
N PHE A 113 7.98 -7.98 -7.47
CA PHE A 113 9.41 -7.92 -7.10
C PHE A 113 10.14 -9.13 -7.64
#